data_AF-A0A9P9X0G6-F1
#
_entry.id   AF-A0A9P9X0G6-F1
#
_cell.length_a   1.000
_cell.length_b   1.000
_cell.length_c   1.000
_cell.angle_alpha   90.00
_cell.angle_beta   90.00
_cell.angle_gamma   90.00
#
_symmetry.space_group_name_H-M   'P 1'
#
loop_
_entity.id
_entity.type
_entity.pdbx_description
1 polymer ?
#
loop_
_entity_poly.entity_id
_entity_poly.type
_entity_poly.pdbx_seq_one_letter_code
_entity_poly.pdbx_strand_id
1 'polypeptide(L)'
;MPPKTPKPNGTFTYCVGSNPPFTPEEYASDPTRRQRALDHLAKNDLYAAAVVTFNLPERDTYVYHAMTAVRLAEVQRVVSMGGVNGLHAWYRDEEGKPVSLL
;
A
#
# COMPACT_ATOMS: atom_id res chain seq x y z
N MET A 1 -32.78 23.31 -28.75
CA MET A 1 -31.60 22.55 -28.26
C MET A 1 -31.81 21.09 -28.60
N PRO A 2 -30.83 20.39 -29.22
CA PRO A 2 -30.95 18.95 -29.38
C PRO A 2 -30.92 18.27 -27.99
N PRO A 3 -31.64 17.15 -27.81
CA PRO A 3 -31.59 16.40 -26.56
C PRO A 3 -30.18 15.84 -26.36
N LYS A 4 -29.62 16.04 -25.16
CA LYS A 4 -28.34 15.43 -24.78
C LYS A 4 -28.55 13.92 -24.65
N THR A 5 -27.81 13.13 -25.42
CA THR A 5 -27.78 11.68 -25.26
C THR A 5 -27.21 11.31 -23.87
N PRO A 6 -27.81 10.35 -23.15
CA PRO A 6 -27.24 9.86 -21.89
C PRO A 6 -25.86 9.26 -22.15
N LYS A 7 -24.86 9.66 -21.36
CA LYS A 7 -23.55 9.00 -21.38
C LYS A 7 -23.74 7.55 -20.89
N PRO A 8 -23.13 6.55 -21.54
CA PRO A 8 -23.15 5.19 -21.02
C PRO A 8 -22.58 5.18 -19.60
N ASN A 9 -23.29 4.52 -18.68
CA ASN A 9 -22.79 4.28 -17.33
C ASN A 9 -21.52 3.45 -17.44
N GLY A 10 -20.36 4.08 -17.33
CA GLY A 10 -19.09 3.37 -17.23
C GLY A 10 -19.15 2.42 -16.04
N THR A 11 -18.79 1.15 -16.25
CA THR A 11 -18.60 0.19 -15.17
C THR A 11 -17.56 0.76 -14.21
N PHE A 12 -17.92 0.93 -12.94
CA PHE A 12 -16.99 1.38 -11.91
C PHE A 12 -15.84 0.37 -11.81
N THR A 13 -14.62 0.79 -12.12
CA THR A 13 -13.43 -0.06 -12.00
C THR A 13 -13.02 -0.12 -10.53
N TYR A 14 -13.26 -1.25 -9.89
CA TYR A 14 -12.78 -1.54 -8.53
C TYR A 14 -11.28 -1.88 -8.57
N CYS A 15 -10.57 -1.72 -7.44
CA CYS A 15 -9.26 -2.34 -7.27
C CYS A 15 -9.40 -3.84 -7.55
N VAL A 16 -8.65 -4.38 -8.51
CA VAL A 16 -8.64 -5.84 -8.78
C VAL A 16 -8.03 -6.59 -7.59
N GLY A 17 -7.07 -5.95 -6.91
CA GLY A 17 -6.39 -6.52 -5.76
C GLY A 17 -5.48 -7.69 -6.13
N SER A 18 -4.92 -8.32 -5.11
CA SER A 18 -4.14 -9.55 -5.23
C SER A 18 -5.04 -10.73 -5.60
N ASN A 19 -4.63 -11.57 -6.56
CA ASN A 19 -5.26 -12.86 -6.84
C ASN A 19 -4.18 -13.97 -6.90
N PRO A 20 -4.12 -14.89 -5.92
CA PRO A 20 -5.04 -15.06 -4.78
C PRO A 20 -5.00 -13.89 -3.77
N PRO A 21 -6.00 -13.77 -2.87
CA PRO A 21 -6.03 -12.75 -1.82
C PRO A 21 -4.75 -12.77 -0.99
N PHE A 22 -4.18 -11.61 -0.75
CA PHE A 22 -2.98 -11.45 0.08
C PHE A 22 -3.27 -11.90 1.51
N THR A 23 -2.46 -12.84 1.99
CA THR A 23 -2.42 -13.20 3.41
C THR A 23 -1.04 -12.84 3.96
N PRO A 24 -0.95 -12.04 5.04
CA PRO A 24 0.33 -11.67 5.65
C PRO A 24 1.18 -12.89 6.03
N GLU A 25 0.54 -13.96 6.48
CA GLU A 25 1.20 -15.19 6.95
C GLU A 25 1.90 -15.94 5.81
N GLU A 26 1.28 -16.03 4.64
CA GLU A 26 1.90 -16.62 3.44
C GLU A 26 3.10 -15.80 3.00
N TYR A 27 2.95 -14.48 2.95
CA TYR A 27 4.05 -13.58 2.58
C TYR A 27 5.22 -13.66 3.58
N ALA A 28 4.92 -13.70 4.88
CA ALA A 28 5.91 -13.88 5.95
C ALA A 28 6.57 -15.26 5.93
N SER A 29 5.91 -16.26 5.34
CA SER A 29 6.46 -17.61 5.18
C SER A 29 7.23 -17.82 3.86
N ASP A 30 7.17 -16.88 2.91
CA ASP A 30 7.88 -16.95 1.62
C ASP A 30 9.13 -16.05 1.55
N PRO A 31 10.33 -16.55 1.95
CA PRO A 31 11.56 -15.77 1.93
C PRO A 31 11.99 -15.38 0.51
N THR A 32 11.62 -16.15 -0.50
CA THR A 32 12.01 -15.90 -1.90
C THR A 32 11.25 -14.70 -2.44
N ARG A 33 9.95 -14.61 -2.20
CA ARG A 33 9.14 -13.45 -2.58
C ARG A 33 9.58 -12.19 -1.84
N ARG A 34 9.91 -12.29 -0.55
CA ARG A 34 10.48 -11.17 0.21
C ARG A 34 11.80 -10.69 -0.36
N GLN A 35 12.72 -11.59 -0.67
CA GLN A 35 14.01 -11.20 -1.24
C GLN A 35 13.85 -10.48 -2.58
N ARG A 36 12.96 -10.98 -3.46
CA ARG A 36 12.65 -10.27 -4.72
C ARG A 36 12.11 -8.86 -4.48
N ALA A 37 11.21 -8.68 -3.53
CA ALA A 37 10.70 -7.35 -3.17
C ALA A 37 11.83 -6.44 -2.67
N LEU A 38 12.72 -6.94 -1.81
CA LEU A 38 13.89 -6.20 -1.32
C LEU A 38 14.86 -5.82 -2.46
N ASP A 39 15.07 -6.71 -3.42
CA ASP A 39 15.94 -6.44 -4.58
C ASP A 39 15.39 -5.31 -5.47
N HIS A 40 14.06 -5.16 -5.56
CA HIS A 40 13.43 -4.01 -6.22
C HIS A 40 13.57 -2.73 -5.39
N LEU A 41 13.36 -2.80 -4.07
CA LEU A 41 13.54 -1.66 -3.17
C LEU A 41 14.97 -1.12 -3.17
N ALA A 42 15.98 -2.00 -3.23
CA ALA A 42 17.39 -1.63 -3.35
C ALA A 42 17.70 -0.81 -4.62
N LYS A 43 16.83 -0.90 -5.63
CA LYS A 43 16.92 -0.15 -6.91
C LYS A 43 16.00 1.08 -6.93
N ASN A 44 15.39 1.44 -5.80
CA ASN A 44 14.33 2.45 -5.69
C ASN A 44 13.09 2.18 -6.57
N ASP A 45 12.81 0.90 -6.87
CA ASP A 45 11.65 0.49 -7.66
C ASP A 45 10.50 0.05 -6.76
N LEU A 46 9.80 1.03 -6.19
CA LEU A 46 8.66 0.78 -5.31
C LEU A 46 7.50 0.09 -6.05
N TYR A 47 7.34 0.36 -7.34
CA TYR A 47 6.26 -0.22 -8.14
C TYR A 47 6.42 -1.74 -8.24
N ALA A 48 7.58 -2.21 -8.72
CA ALA A 48 7.81 -3.64 -8.84
C ALA A 48 7.87 -4.34 -7.47
N ALA A 49 8.38 -3.66 -6.43
CA ALA A 49 8.35 -4.18 -5.07
C ALA A 49 6.91 -4.40 -4.57
N ALA A 50 5.98 -3.47 -4.84
CA ALA A 50 4.57 -3.60 -4.47
C ALA A 50 3.88 -4.72 -5.28
N VAL A 51 4.16 -4.80 -6.59
CA VAL A 51 3.64 -5.87 -7.46
C VAL A 51 4.04 -7.25 -6.94
N VAL A 52 5.32 -7.45 -6.60
CA VAL A 52 5.81 -8.72 -6.04
C VAL A 52 5.23 -8.97 -4.64
N THR A 53 5.23 -7.97 -3.77
CA THR A 53 4.76 -8.10 -2.38
C THR A 53 3.31 -8.52 -2.31
N PHE A 54 2.44 -7.94 -3.13
CA PHE A 54 1.00 -8.20 -3.10
C PHE A 54 0.52 -9.12 -4.22
N ASN A 55 1.42 -9.65 -5.06
CA ASN A 55 1.05 -10.46 -6.23
C ASN A 55 -0.01 -9.76 -7.09
N LEU A 56 0.24 -8.48 -7.39
CA LEU A 56 -0.64 -7.68 -8.22
C LEU A 56 -0.42 -8.01 -9.70
N PRO A 57 -1.41 -7.74 -10.57
CA PRO A 57 -1.19 -7.76 -12.00
C PRO A 57 -0.09 -6.78 -12.39
N GLU A 58 0.86 -7.21 -13.22
CA GLU A 58 1.96 -6.38 -13.73
C GLU A 58 1.47 -5.14 -14.51
N ARG A 59 0.22 -5.17 -14.99
CA ARG A 59 -0.45 -4.06 -15.67
C ARG A 59 -1.81 -3.79 -15.04
N ASP A 60 -1.82 -3.47 -13.76
CA ASP A 60 -3.04 -2.95 -13.14
C ASP A 60 -3.40 -1.59 -13.77
N THR A 61 -4.61 -1.51 -14.32
CA THR A 61 -5.16 -0.28 -14.92
C THR A 61 -5.94 0.55 -13.90
N TYR A 62 -6.00 0.11 -12.65
CA TYR A 62 -6.67 0.84 -11.58
C TYR A 62 -5.93 2.15 -11.27
N VAL A 63 -6.69 3.24 -11.20
CA VAL A 63 -6.17 4.55 -10.81
C VAL A 63 -6.27 4.68 -9.29
N TYR A 64 -5.13 4.66 -8.61
CA TYR A 64 -5.07 4.89 -7.17
C TYR A 64 -5.35 6.35 -6.85
N HIS A 65 -6.51 6.61 -6.26
CA HIS A 65 -6.87 7.94 -5.75
C HIS A 65 -6.25 8.15 -4.37
N ALA A 66 -5.16 8.90 -4.29
CA ALA A 66 -4.67 9.40 -3.01
C ALA A 66 -5.72 10.37 -2.43
N MET A 67 -6.39 9.97 -1.35
CA MET A 67 -7.49 10.75 -0.76
C MET A 67 -7.03 11.99 0.01
N THR A 68 -5.74 12.09 0.35
CA THR A 68 -5.23 13.18 1.17
C THR A 68 -3.89 13.69 0.62
N ALA A 69 -3.75 15.01 0.62
CA ALA A 69 -2.47 15.68 0.51
C ALA A 69 -2.17 16.26 1.89
N VAL A 70 -1.00 15.92 2.44
CA VAL A 70 -0.51 16.45 3.71
C VAL A 70 0.73 17.30 3.45
N ARG A 71 0.90 18.37 4.21
CA ARG A 71 2.15 19.14 4.21
C ARG A 71 3.23 18.32 4.91
N LEU A 72 4.46 18.42 4.42
CA LEU A 72 5.60 17.76 5.05
C LEU A 72 5.75 18.12 6.54
N ALA A 73 5.44 19.36 6.92
CA ALA A 73 5.44 19.79 8.33
C ALA A 73 4.38 19.06 9.18
N GLU A 74 3.24 18.69 8.60
CA GLU A 74 2.21 17.91 9.28
C GLU A 74 2.67 16.46 9.47
N VAL A 75 3.34 15.89 8.45
CA VAL A 75 3.98 14.57 8.57
C VAL A 75 5.05 14.58 9.67
N GLN A 76 5.95 15.55 9.67
CA GLN A 76 7.00 15.67 10.67
C GLN A 76 6.42 15.84 12.09
N ARG A 77 5.32 16.58 12.23
CA ARG A 77 4.60 16.69 13.50
C ARG A 77 4.07 15.34 13.98
N VAL A 78 3.45 14.55 13.09
CA VAL A 78 2.95 13.20 13.45
C VAL A 78 4.10 12.29 13.86
N VAL A 79 5.19 12.27 13.09
CA VAL A 79 6.40 11.49 13.43
C VAL A 79 6.96 11.92 14.81
N SER A 80 7.01 13.22 15.10
CA SER A 80 7.52 13.73 16.38
C SER A 80 6.64 13.39 17.59
N MET A 81 5.36 13.04 17.37
CA MET A 81 4.48 12.59 18.45
C MET A 81 4.77 11.14 18.89
N GLY A 82 5.60 10.39 18.16
CA GLY A 82 5.99 9.04 18.54
C GLY A 82 4.78 8.12 18.72
N GLY A 83 4.88 7.18 19.67
CA GLY A 83 3.79 6.22 19.98
C GLY A 83 2.57 6.80 20.70
N VAL A 84 2.50 8.12 20.94
CA VAL A 84 1.38 8.75 21.67
C VAL A 84 0.06 8.44 20.96
N ASN A 85 -0.96 8.09 21.75
CA ASN A 85 -2.28 7.67 21.25
C ASN A 85 -2.25 6.48 20.25
N GLY A 86 -1.19 5.67 20.28
CA GLY A 86 -1.07 4.49 19.43
C GLY A 86 -0.67 4.79 17.97
N LEU A 87 -0.20 6.00 17.66
CA LEU A 87 0.16 6.39 16.28
C LEU A 87 1.22 5.49 15.64
N HIS A 88 2.10 4.88 16.44
CA HIS A 88 3.14 3.95 15.97
C HIS A 88 2.87 2.49 16.37
N ALA A 89 1.66 2.15 16.85
CA ALA A 89 1.32 0.79 17.31
C ALA A 89 1.28 -0.28 16.20
N TRP A 90 1.45 0.13 14.95
CA TRP A 90 1.62 -0.75 13.79
C TRP A 90 2.98 -1.41 13.73
N TYR A 91 4.02 -0.83 14.35
CA TYR A 91 5.32 -1.47 14.47
C TYR A 91 5.33 -2.36 15.71
N ARG A 92 5.55 -3.66 15.52
CA ARG A 92 5.59 -4.65 16.59
C ARG A 92 6.84 -5.52 16.48
N ASP A 93 7.37 -5.95 17.62
CA ASP A 93 8.42 -6.96 17.69
C ASP A 93 7.89 -8.36 17.37
N GLU A 94 8.78 -9.35 17.42
CA GLU A 94 8.45 -10.76 17.16
C GLU A 94 7.45 -11.33 18.18
N GLU A 95 7.39 -10.76 19.38
CA GLU A 95 6.42 -11.09 20.43
C GLU A 95 5.09 -10.34 20.27
N GLY A 96 4.94 -9.53 19.22
CA GLY A 96 3.74 -8.76 18.94
C GLY A 96 3.55 -7.55 19.85
N LYS A 97 4.57 -7.11 20.59
CA LYS A 97 4.53 -5.90 21.41
C LYS A 97 4.89 -4.68 20.57
N PRO A 98 4.24 -3.52 20.81
CA PRO A 98 4.59 -2.30 20.08
C PRO A 98 6.07 -1.92 20.30
N VAL A 99 6.79 -1.66 19.21
CA VAL A 99 8.16 -1.14 19.26
C VAL A 99 8.17 0.35 18.92
N SER A 100 8.84 1.15 19.75
CA SER A 100 9.15 2.55 19.41
C SER A 100 10.34 2.54 18.44
N LEU A 101 10.13 3.01 17.21
CA LEU A 101 11.21 3.19 16.23
C LEU A 101 11.94 4.54 16.36
N LEU A 102 11.77 5.22 17.49
CA LEU A 102 12.46 6.46 17.86
C LEU A 102 12.82 6.42 19.34
#